data_AF-A0A8E7B2P2-F1
#
_entry.id   AF-A0A8E7B2P2-F1
#
_cell.length_a   1.000
_cell.length_b   1.000
_cell.length_c   1.000
_cell.angle_alpha   90.00
_cell.angle_beta   90.00
_cell.angle_gamma   90.00
#
_symmetry.space_group_name_H-M   'P 1'
#
loop_
_entity.id
_entity.type
_entity.pdbx_description
1 polymer ?
#
loop_
_entity_poly.entity_id
_entity_poly.type
_entity_poly.pdbx_seq_one_letter_code
_entity_poly.pdbx_strand_id
1 'polypeptide(L)'
;MIQSAVSVGVIVLTLSLICASGCIAQETTPEISFTGEIVYMDLEGGFYGIISSEGTNYLPLDLSDEFRKDGLKVDVSGTIDQDVMTIQMWGKPFRINSISVHSDMPESKTWYEGQETGLSPDEKLGMTTLLLKSSSSLMTTLNEYDAEVAKVALELKGKNLQTSELDSYLEKLIQKNNGVYAASIIDRSGTIIAIYPDSHQESVGKDASSQLAIKSVKTNPVPGMSDYIETIEGEHAIFIVHPLYSSSLSVTGYLTALYKPDILVEEALRSVHDNENSILVIQPDGTIIGYAGLAAGTLFPADTNQTRNISMNDNLPIASYPAGYDMITLGTESSIDNIEYPVYWTSIFLHHNPWRILVFK
;
A
#
# COMPACT_ATOMS: atom_id res chain seq x y z
N MET A 1 -19.15 49.02 81.45
CA MET A 1 -18.24 48.50 82.49
C MET A 1 -17.64 47.22 81.92
N ILE A 2 -16.38 47.20 81.46
CA ILE A 2 -15.11 47.29 82.20
C ILE A 2 -14.73 45.93 82.82
N GLN A 3 -13.80 45.24 82.13
CA GLN A 3 -12.76 44.30 82.65
C GLN A 3 -13.28 43.01 83.35
N SER A 4 -12.54 41.90 83.57
CA SER A 4 -11.12 41.48 83.40
C SER A 4 -11.06 39.92 83.45
N ALA A 5 -9.99 39.17 83.11
CA ALA A 5 -8.81 39.39 82.25
C ALA A 5 -7.95 38.07 82.14
N VAL A 6 -7.10 37.98 81.10
CA VAL A 6 -5.77 37.27 81.06
C VAL A 6 -5.69 35.72 81.12
N SER A 7 -5.29 35.17 79.96
CA SER A 7 -4.20 34.18 79.70
C SER A 7 -4.03 32.89 80.52
N VAL A 8 -3.79 31.77 79.81
CA VAL A 8 -2.45 31.21 79.47
C VAL A 8 -2.70 29.89 78.69
N GLY A 9 -1.93 29.62 77.62
CA GLY A 9 -2.00 28.35 76.90
C GLY A 9 -0.90 27.37 77.31
N VAL A 10 -1.02 26.11 76.89
CA VAL A 10 0.10 25.26 76.42
C VAL A 10 -0.46 24.04 75.68
N ILE A 11 0.32 23.57 74.71
CA ILE A 11 0.00 22.52 73.73
C ILE A 11 0.21 21.12 74.34
N VAL A 12 -0.65 20.16 73.99
CA VAL A 12 -0.30 18.72 73.99
C VAL A 12 -0.76 18.11 72.66
N LEU A 13 0.19 17.65 71.84
CA LEU A 13 -0.08 16.77 70.70
C LEU A 13 -0.64 15.44 71.21
N THR A 14 -1.73 14.95 70.60
CA THR A 14 -1.93 13.50 70.47
C THR A 14 -2.35 13.17 69.05
N LEU A 15 -1.51 12.36 68.40
CA LEU A 15 -1.67 11.85 67.05
C LEU A 15 -2.65 10.66 67.11
N SER A 16 -3.76 10.70 66.38
CA SER A 16 -4.66 9.56 66.23
C SER A 16 -4.89 9.25 64.75
N LEU A 17 -4.41 8.07 64.34
CA LEU A 17 -4.44 7.53 62.98
C LEU A 17 -5.85 7.57 62.38
N ILE A 18 -6.01 8.25 61.24
CA ILE A 18 -7.09 7.97 60.30
C ILE A 18 -6.58 6.87 59.37
N CYS A 19 -6.94 5.63 59.66
CA CYS A 19 -6.77 4.51 58.72
C CYS A 19 -7.80 4.65 57.59
N ALA A 20 -7.55 5.59 56.67
CA ALA A 20 -8.14 5.55 55.35
C ALA A 20 -7.53 4.34 54.63
N SER A 21 -8.28 3.23 54.58
CA SER A 21 -7.98 2.10 53.70
C SER A 21 -8.15 2.54 52.25
N GLY A 22 -7.17 3.26 51.75
CA GLY A 22 -7.03 3.54 50.33
C GLY A 22 -6.76 2.24 49.61
N CYS A 23 -7.82 1.64 49.06
CA CYS A 23 -7.66 0.80 47.90
C CYS A 23 -7.06 1.69 46.80
N ILE A 24 -5.74 1.60 46.61
CA ILE A 24 -5.11 2.07 45.39
C ILE A 24 -5.66 1.16 44.29
N ALA A 25 -6.72 1.63 43.63
CA ALA A 25 -7.14 1.06 42.37
C ALA A 25 -6.02 1.38 41.39
N GLN A 26 -5.15 0.40 41.16
CA GLN A 26 -4.13 0.50 40.13
C GLN A 26 -4.85 0.53 38.79
N GLU A 27 -4.79 1.67 38.10
CA GLU A 27 -5.36 1.80 36.75
C GLU A 27 -4.51 0.96 35.81
N THR A 28 -4.88 -0.31 35.67
CA THR A 28 -4.34 -1.21 34.66
C THR A 28 -4.94 -0.80 33.32
N THR A 29 -4.15 -0.16 32.46
CA THR A 29 -4.48 -0.03 31.04
C THR A 29 -4.82 -1.42 30.50
N PRO A 30 -5.93 -1.59 29.77
CA PRO A 30 -6.34 -2.89 29.30
C PRO A 30 -5.30 -3.45 28.33
N GLU A 31 -4.85 -4.67 28.59
CA GLU A 31 -4.04 -5.42 27.63
C GLU A 31 -4.90 -5.74 26.41
N ILE A 32 -4.35 -5.46 25.24
CA ILE A 32 -4.94 -5.80 23.94
C ILE A 32 -4.05 -6.81 23.24
N SER A 33 -4.65 -7.66 22.41
CA SER A 33 -3.93 -8.62 21.57
C SER A 33 -4.43 -8.51 20.14
N PHE A 34 -3.52 -8.53 19.17
CA PHE A 34 -3.83 -8.43 17.76
C PHE A 34 -2.75 -9.10 16.90
N THR A 35 -3.14 -9.57 15.73
CA THR A 35 -2.22 -9.90 14.64
C THR A 35 -1.89 -8.62 13.87
N GLY A 36 -0.65 -8.44 13.43
CA GLY A 36 -0.22 -7.29 12.65
C GLY A 36 1.05 -7.56 11.83
N GLU A 37 1.52 -6.56 11.13
CA GLU A 37 2.69 -6.59 10.27
C GLU A 37 3.69 -5.50 10.68
N ILE A 38 4.96 -5.88 10.83
CA ILE A 38 6.04 -4.93 11.08
C ILE A 38 6.33 -4.15 9.81
N VAL A 39 6.33 -2.82 9.89
CA VAL A 39 6.62 -1.92 8.76
C VAL A 39 7.78 -0.98 9.08
N TYR A 40 8.65 -0.73 8.11
CA TYR A 40 9.68 0.31 8.21
C TYR A 40 9.15 1.66 7.71
N MET A 41 9.27 2.68 8.56
CA MET A 41 8.79 4.04 8.30
C MET A 41 10.00 4.97 8.12
N ASP A 42 10.22 5.48 6.90
CA ASP A 42 11.27 6.47 6.61
C ASP A 42 10.87 7.89 7.01
N LEU A 43 10.56 8.06 8.31
CA LEU A 43 10.20 9.32 8.94
C LEU A 43 11.14 9.55 10.14
N GLU A 44 11.53 10.80 10.34
CA GLU A 44 12.36 11.25 11.49
C GLU A 44 13.67 10.48 11.74
N GLY A 45 14.27 9.94 10.68
CA GLY A 45 15.52 9.16 10.75
C GLY A 45 15.33 7.64 10.77
N GLY A 46 14.10 7.16 10.57
CA GLY A 46 13.78 5.75 10.40
C GLY A 46 13.33 5.06 11.68
N PHE A 47 12.18 4.40 11.65
CA PHE A 47 11.71 3.55 12.75
C PHE A 47 10.87 2.38 12.25
N TYR A 48 10.66 1.38 13.12
CA TYR A 48 9.76 0.26 12.84
C TYR A 48 8.44 0.43 13.59
N GLY A 49 7.33 0.30 12.87
CA GLY A 49 5.96 0.30 13.40
C GLY A 49 5.32 -1.07 13.30
N ILE A 50 4.12 -1.23 13.88
CA ILE A 50 3.27 -2.41 13.69
C ILE A 50 1.90 -1.97 13.18
N ILE A 51 1.48 -2.46 12.02
CA ILE A 51 0.13 -2.25 11.49
C ILE A 51 -0.70 -3.51 11.78
N SER A 52 -1.70 -3.42 12.65
CA SER A 52 -2.62 -4.53 12.91
C SER A 52 -3.41 -4.93 11.66
N SER A 53 -3.94 -6.16 11.63
CA SER A 53 -4.80 -6.67 10.55
C SER A 53 -6.07 -5.83 10.31
N GLU A 54 -6.46 -4.99 11.28
CA GLU A 54 -7.57 -4.03 11.17
C GLU A 54 -7.12 -2.65 10.64
N GLY A 55 -5.84 -2.47 10.31
CA GLY A 55 -5.27 -1.20 9.84
C GLY A 55 -4.95 -0.18 10.94
N THR A 56 -5.01 -0.56 12.22
CA THR A 56 -4.56 0.33 13.32
C THR A 56 -3.04 0.28 13.45
N ASN A 57 -2.40 1.45 13.39
CA ASN A 57 -0.97 1.64 13.56
C ASN A 57 -0.59 1.73 15.05
N TYR A 58 0.41 0.95 15.46
CA TYR A 58 1.03 0.96 16.78
C TYR A 58 2.52 1.29 16.64
N LEU A 59 2.99 2.21 17.47
CA LEU A 59 4.40 2.60 17.57
C LEU A 59 5.01 1.84 18.75
N PRO A 60 5.75 0.75 18.51
CA PRO A 60 6.27 -0.07 19.59
C PRO A 60 7.43 0.64 20.28
N LEU A 61 7.35 0.76 21.61
CA LEU A 61 8.36 1.44 22.43
C LEU A 61 9.56 0.53 22.77
N ASP A 62 9.42 -0.78 22.54
CA ASP A 62 10.31 -1.84 23.02
C ASP A 62 10.47 -3.02 22.01
N LEU A 63 10.30 -2.77 20.70
CA LEU A 63 10.51 -3.80 19.67
C LEU A 63 11.97 -4.29 19.62
N SER A 64 12.19 -5.59 19.89
CA SER A 64 13.51 -6.22 19.82
C SER A 64 14.01 -6.37 18.37
N ASP A 65 15.34 -6.40 18.21
CA ASP A 65 15.99 -6.38 16.88
C ASP A 65 15.61 -7.58 15.99
N GLU A 66 15.24 -8.72 16.57
CA GLU A 66 14.89 -9.95 15.83
C GLU A 66 13.59 -9.81 15.01
N PHE A 67 12.69 -8.92 15.43
CA PHE A 67 11.42 -8.59 14.76
C PHE A 67 11.54 -7.36 13.86
N ARG A 68 12.68 -6.65 13.81
CA ARG A 68 12.90 -5.49 12.93
C ARG A 68 13.15 -5.91 11.48
N LYS A 69 12.11 -6.45 10.86
CA LYS A 69 12.07 -6.92 9.47
C LYS A 69 10.77 -6.39 8.86
N ASP A 70 10.91 -5.59 7.82
CA ASP A 70 9.78 -5.08 7.06
C ASP A 70 8.96 -6.24 6.46
N GLY A 71 7.63 -6.15 6.55
CA GLY A 71 6.69 -7.21 6.14
C GLY A 71 6.51 -8.37 7.12
N LEU A 72 7.08 -8.32 8.34
CA LEU A 72 7.01 -9.44 9.29
C LEU A 72 5.65 -9.49 10.00
N LYS A 73 4.80 -10.46 9.66
CA LYS A 73 3.57 -10.78 10.38
C LYS A 73 3.83 -11.34 11.79
N VAL A 74 3.18 -10.76 12.78
CA VAL A 74 3.38 -11.01 14.21
C VAL A 74 2.05 -11.06 14.96
N ASP A 75 1.94 -11.95 15.95
CA ASP A 75 0.93 -11.85 17.01
C ASP A 75 1.55 -11.09 18.19
N VAL A 76 0.85 -10.06 18.64
CA VAL A 76 1.34 -9.12 19.65
C VAL A 76 0.29 -8.97 20.76
N SER A 77 0.73 -8.99 22.01
CA SER A 77 -0.04 -8.51 23.17
C SER A 77 0.69 -7.40 23.89
N GLY A 78 -0.06 -6.49 24.52
CA GLY A 78 0.54 -5.34 25.20
C GLY A 78 -0.46 -4.24 25.53
N THR A 79 0.05 -3.09 25.96
CA THR A 79 -0.75 -1.95 26.42
C THR A 79 -0.41 -0.67 25.66
N ILE A 80 -1.44 0.11 25.33
CA ILE A 80 -1.27 1.47 24.82
C ILE A 80 -0.81 2.38 25.97
N ASP A 81 0.29 3.10 25.78
CA ASP A 81 0.83 4.06 26.73
C ASP A 81 0.44 5.48 26.30
N GLN A 82 -0.59 6.04 26.94
CA GLN A 82 -1.15 7.35 26.55
C GLN A 82 -0.34 8.54 27.08
N ASP A 83 0.55 8.33 28.05
CA ASP A 83 1.35 9.39 28.69
C ASP A 83 2.69 9.64 27.96
N VAL A 84 3.06 8.79 27.00
CA VAL A 84 4.29 8.91 26.21
C VAL A 84 4.06 9.83 24.99
N MET A 85 4.68 11.01 25.03
CA MET A 85 4.85 11.85 23.83
C MET A 85 6.00 11.31 22.98
N THR A 86 5.71 10.89 21.75
CA THR A 86 6.68 10.38 20.78
C THR A 86 7.00 11.43 19.72
N ILE A 87 8.25 11.49 19.24
CA ILE A 87 8.62 12.41 18.16
C ILE A 87 7.97 12.00 16.83
N GLN A 88 7.87 10.69 16.56
CA GLN A 88 7.49 10.11 15.26
C GLN A 88 6.12 10.52 14.70
N MET A 89 5.26 11.17 15.50
CA MET A 89 3.90 11.63 15.14
C MET A 89 3.02 10.56 14.44
N TRP A 90 3.30 9.28 14.65
CA TRP A 90 2.71 8.15 13.94
C TRP A 90 2.40 7.00 14.90
N GLY A 91 1.26 6.34 14.71
CA GLY A 91 0.83 5.21 15.51
C GLY A 91 0.44 5.57 16.95
N LYS A 92 -0.15 4.61 17.67
CA LYS A 92 -0.39 4.70 19.12
C LYS A 92 0.85 4.18 19.85
N PRO A 93 1.46 4.91 20.80
CA PRO A 93 2.58 4.40 21.58
C PRO A 93 2.17 3.12 22.32
N PHE A 94 2.95 2.06 22.15
CA PHE A 94 2.57 0.71 22.55
C PHE A 94 3.74 0.00 23.22
N ARG A 95 3.51 -0.57 24.40
CA ARG A 95 4.46 -1.45 25.09
C ARG A 95 4.10 -2.89 24.81
N ILE A 96 5.07 -3.65 24.33
CA ILE A 96 4.92 -5.07 23.98
C ILE A 96 5.09 -5.91 25.26
N ASN A 97 4.02 -6.60 25.66
CA ASN A 97 4.07 -7.62 26.71
C ASN A 97 4.49 -8.97 26.14
N SER A 98 4.00 -9.30 24.94
CA SER A 98 4.35 -10.51 24.20
C SER A 98 4.37 -10.22 22.71
N ILE A 99 5.34 -10.80 22.00
CA ILE A 99 5.39 -10.78 20.55
C ILE A 99 5.91 -12.13 20.06
N SER A 100 5.28 -12.65 19.02
CA SER A 100 5.69 -13.87 18.33
C SER A 100 5.42 -13.72 16.85
N VAL A 101 6.15 -14.47 16.01
CA VAL A 101 5.81 -14.55 14.58
C VAL A 101 4.46 -15.22 14.46
N HIS A 102 3.51 -14.60 13.76
CA HIS A 102 2.16 -15.13 13.61
C HIS A 102 2.23 -16.51 12.94
N SER A 103 1.58 -17.53 13.52
CA SER A 103 1.85 -18.93 13.17
C SER A 103 1.39 -19.35 11.76
N ASP A 104 0.68 -18.48 11.04
CA ASP A 104 0.38 -18.61 9.62
C ASP A 104 1.50 -18.04 8.71
N MET A 105 2.66 -17.73 9.27
CA MET A 105 3.93 -17.73 8.53
C MET A 105 4.36 -19.19 8.27
N PRO A 106 4.29 -19.69 7.01
CA PRO A 106 5.47 -20.39 6.51
C PRO A 106 6.68 -19.44 6.65
N GLU A 107 7.90 -19.97 6.79
CA GLU A 107 9.13 -19.20 6.52
C GLU A 107 8.89 -18.34 5.28
N SER A 108 9.21 -17.04 5.29
CA SER A 108 8.77 -16.15 4.21
C SER A 108 9.28 -16.67 2.86
N LYS A 109 8.37 -17.33 2.12
CA LYS A 109 8.72 -18.03 0.88
C LYS A 109 8.75 -17.00 -0.25
N THR A 110 9.73 -16.11 -0.14
CA THR A 110 10.08 -15.10 -1.15
C THR A 110 10.45 -15.73 -2.48
N TRP A 111 10.82 -17.01 -2.45
CA TRP A 111 11.23 -17.83 -3.57
C TRP A 111 10.42 -19.14 -3.61
N TYR A 112 10.00 -19.54 -4.81
CA TYR A 112 9.39 -20.82 -5.11
C TYR A 112 10.23 -21.59 -6.15
N GLU A 113 10.36 -22.89 -5.93
CA GLU A 113 11.01 -23.82 -6.86
C GLU A 113 10.02 -24.90 -7.28
N GLY A 114 9.58 -24.85 -8.53
CA GLY A 114 8.64 -25.78 -9.12
C GLY A 114 9.30 -26.89 -9.94
N GLN A 115 8.62 -27.32 -11.00
CA GLN A 115 9.15 -28.29 -11.94
C GLN A 115 10.36 -27.72 -12.70
N GLU A 116 11.39 -28.54 -12.88
CA GLU A 116 12.55 -28.19 -13.72
C GLU A 116 12.11 -27.88 -15.16
N THR A 117 12.50 -26.71 -15.64
CA THR A 117 12.01 -26.12 -16.89
C THR A 117 12.58 -26.76 -18.16
N GLY A 118 13.54 -27.68 -18.04
CA GLY A 118 14.22 -28.32 -19.18
C GLY A 118 15.13 -27.41 -20.01
N LEU A 119 15.18 -26.11 -19.71
CA LEU A 119 15.94 -25.10 -20.43
C LEU A 119 17.45 -25.27 -20.28
N SER A 120 18.18 -24.93 -21.35
CA SER A 120 19.65 -24.85 -21.32
C SER A 120 20.15 -23.70 -20.43
N PRO A 121 21.41 -23.72 -19.96
CA PRO A 121 21.98 -22.64 -19.14
C PRO A 121 21.89 -21.26 -19.80
N ASP A 122 22.07 -21.19 -21.12
CA ASP A 122 22.01 -19.93 -21.88
C ASP A 122 20.57 -19.40 -21.97
N GLU A 123 19.57 -20.27 -22.10
CA GLU A 123 18.15 -19.90 -22.08
C GLU A 123 17.71 -19.45 -20.67
N LYS A 124 18.11 -20.18 -19.62
CA LYS A 124 17.86 -19.76 -18.23
C LYS A 124 18.49 -18.38 -17.96
N LEU A 125 19.69 -18.11 -18.47
CA LEU A 125 20.35 -16.80 -18.37
C LEU A 125 19.60 -15.72 -19.17
N GLY A 126 19.13 -16.03 -20.39
CA GLY A 126 18.36 -15.11 -21.23
C GLY A 126 17.07 -14.66 -20.55
N MET A 127 16.24 -15.61 -20.10
CA MET A 127 14.96 -15.34 -19.46
C MET A 127 15.11 -14.57 -18.14
N THR A 128 16.07 -14.96 -17.29
CA THR A 128 16.32 -14.25 -16.01
C THR A 128 16.91 -12.86 -16.25
N THR A 129 17.74 -12.66 -17.28
CA THR A 129 18.22 -11.34 -17.68
C THR A 129 17.08 -10.45 -18.18
N LEU A 130 16.15 -10.99 -18.97
CA LEU A 130 14.96 -10.26 -19.41
C LEU A 130 14.09 -9.90 -18.21
N LEU A 131 13.79 -10.86 -17.33
CA LEU A 131 12.97 -10.66 -16.12
C LEU A 131 13.51 -9.52 -15.24
N LEU A 132 14.82 -9.49 -14.99
CA LEU A 132 15.47 -8.42 -14.21
C LEU A 132 15.36 -7.06 -14.90
N LYS A 133 15.58 -6.99 -16.23
CA LYS A 133 15.44 -5.74 -16.99
C LYS A 133 13.99 -5.25 -16.99
N SER A 134 13.01 -6.14 -17.21
CA SER A 134 11.59 -5.82 -17.26
C SER A 134 11.10 -5.29 -15.92
N SER A 135 11.51 -5.95 -14.83
CA SER A 135 11.23 -5.52 -13.45
C SER A 135 11.83 -4.14 -13.15
N SER A 136 13.10 -3.93 -13.53
CA SER A 136 13.76 -2.63 -13.36
C SER A 136 13.03 -1.53 -14.15
N SER A 137 12.64 -1.79 -15.39
CA SER A 137 11.97 -0.81 -16.26
C SER A 137 10.58 -0.44 -15.74
N LEU A 138 9.75 -1.45 -15.45
CA LEU A 138 8.41 -1.24 -14.89
C LEU A 138 8.44 -0.51 -13.54
N MET A 139 9.36 -0.88 -12.65
CA MET A 139 9.53 -0.18 -11.36
C MET A 139 10.02 1.26 -11.55
N THR A 140 10.90 1.53 -12.52
CA THR A 140 11.29 2.92 -12.85
C THR A 140 10.09 3.72 -13.34
N THR A 141 9.33 3.22 -14.31
CA THR A 141 8.14 3.92 -14.84
C THR A 141 7.08 4.16 -13.76
N LEU A 142 6.78 3.17 -12.91
CA LEU A 142 5.83 3.35 -11.79
C LEU A 142 6.29 4.41 -10.78
N ASN A 143 7.58 4.45 -10.44
CA ASN A 143 8.14 5.48 -9.56
C ASN A 143 8.15 6.88 -10.20
N GLU A 144 8.41 6.97 -11.51
CA GLU A 144 8.32 8.23 -12.25
C GLU A 144 6.89 8.76 -12.22
N TYR A 145 5.90 7.90 -12.49
CA TYR A 145 4.48 8.23 -12.45
C TYR A 145 4.04 8.68 -11.05
N ASP A 146 4.47 7.97 -9.98
CA ASP A 146 4.20 8.37 -8.59
C ASP A 146 4.81 9.74 -8.24
N ALA A 147 6.06 9.97 -8.63
CA ALA A 147 6.76 11.23 -8.38
C ALA A 147 6.09 12.42 -9.09
N GLU A 148 5.44 12.21 -10.24
CA GLU A 148 4.64 13.24 -10.91
C GLU A 148 3.39 13.61 -10.11
N VAL A 149 2.65 12.62 -9.58
CA VAL A 149 1.49 12.88 -8.70
C VAL A 149 1.94 13.58 -7.41
N ALA A 150 3.02 13.11 -6.78
CA ALA A 150 3.61 13.70 -5.59
C ALA A 150 3.97 15.18 -5.79
N LYS A 151 4.53 15.52 -6.96
CA LYS A 151 4.90 16.88 -7.32
C LYS A 151 3.69 17.78 -7.48
N VAL A 152 2.63 17.32 -8.15
CA VAL A 152 1.39 18.11 -8.30
C VAL A 152 0.68 18.26 -6.95
N ALA A 153 0.66 17.22 -6.12
CA ALA A 153 0.14 17.28 -4.75
C ALA A 153 0.88 18.33 -3.88
N LEU A 154 2.21 18.43 -4.04
CA LEU A 154 3.02 19.45 -3.37
C LEU A 154 2.72 20.87 -3.88
N GLU A 155 2.49 21.05 -5.18
CA GLU A 155 2.11 22.35 -5.76
C GLU A 155 0.69 22.80 -5.34
N LEU A 156 -0.20 21.85 -5.04
CA LEU A 156 -1.53 22.08 -4.48
C LEU A 156 -1.53 22.35 -2.96
N LYS A 157 -0.39 22.22 -2.27
CA LYS A 157 -0.30 22.42 -0.81
C LYS A 157 -0.77 23.81 -0.38
N GLY A 158 -1.73 23.84 0.54
CA GLY A 158 -2.31 25.08 1.08
C GLY A 158 -3.25 25.83 0.11
N LYS A 159 -3.55 25.28 -1.06
CA LYS A 159 -4.54 25.84 -1.99
C LYS A 159 -5.97 25.59 -1.51
N ASN A 160 -6.90 26.43 -1.96
CA ASN A 160 -8.33 26.22 -1.74
C ASN A 160 -8.88 25.27 -2.80
N LEU A 161 -9.30 24.07 -2.40
CA LEU A 161 -9.83 23.03 -3.30
C LEU A 161 -11.27 23.30 -3.78
N GLN A 162 -11.76 24.54 -3.68
CA GLN A 162 -13.12 24.96 -4.07
C GLN A 162 -13.09 26.08 -5.12
N THR A 163 -11.97 26.28 -5.82
CA THR A 163 -11.82 27.28 -6.88
C THR A 163 -11.65 26.63 -8.24
N SER A 164 -12.01 27.35 -9.31
CA SER A 164 -11.82 26.92 -10.71
C SER A 164 -10.37 27.06 -11.22
N GLU A 165 -9.39 27.10 -10.32
CA GLU A 165 -7.96 27.18 -10.69
C GLU A 165 -7.28 25.80 -10.72
N LEU A 166 -8.00 24.77 -10.27
CA LEU A 166 -7.50 23.40 -10.08
C LEU A 166 -7.22 22.69 -11.41
N ASP A 167 -8.01 22.98 -12.44
CA ASP A 167 -7.93 22.32 -13.75
C ASP A 167 -6.52 22.44 -14.36
N SER A 168 -5.84 23.58 -14.17
CA SER A 168 -4.46 23.79 -14.64
C SER A 168 -3.42 22.87 -13.99
N TYR A 169 -3.67 22.40 -12.76
CA TYR A 169 -2.83 21.42 -12.06
C TYR A 169 -3.12 20.00 -12.53
N LEU A 170 -4.40 19.68 -12.77
CA LEU A 170 -4.84 18.37 -13.26
C LEU A 170 -4.43 18.16 -14.73
N GLU A 171 -4.63 19.15 -15.59
CA GLU A 171 -4.18 19.15 -16.98
C GLU A 171 -2.67 18.92 -17.09
N LYS A 172 -1.88 19.58 -16.24
CA LYS A 172 -0.43 19.40 -16.18
C LYS A 172 0.00 17.96 -15.84
N LEU A 173 -0.80 17.23 -15.07
CA LEU A 173 -0.55 15.83 -14.74
C LEU A 173 -0.83 14.92 -15.93
N ILE A 174 -1.85 15.22 -16.74
CA ILE A 174 -2.16 14.48 -17.97
C ILE A 174 -1.15 14.78 -19.09
N GLN A 175 -0.86 16.05 -19.36
CA GLN A 175 0.07 16.46 -20.43
C GLN A 175 1.51 15.95 -20.24
N LYS A 176 1.84 15.45 -19.05
CA LYS A 176 3.15 14.88 -18.74
C LYS A 176 3.31 13.42 -19.14
N ASN A 177 2.21 12.68 -19.25
CA ASN A 177 2.23 11.25 -19.09
C ASN A 177 1.22 10.57 -20.02
N ASN A 178 1.71 9.77 -20.98
CA ASN A 178 0.87 9.13 -22.00
C ASN A 178 -0.11 8.10 -21.42
N GLY A 179 0.17 7.57 -20.23
CA GLY A 179 -0.69 6.61 -19.55
C GLY A 179 -1.85 7.24 -18.78
N VAL A 180 -1.74 8.51 -18.34
CA VAL A 180 -2.82 9.19 -17.60
C VAL A 180 -3.94 9.60 -18.55
N TYR A 181 -5.16 9.15 -18.29
CA TYR A 181 -6.34 9.60 -19.04
C TYR A 181 -7.28 10.50 -18.24
N ALA A 182 -7.23 10.42 -16.90
CA ALA A 182 -7.98 11.33 -16.03
C ALA A 182 -7.20 11.63 -14.74
N ALA A 183 -7.37 12.83 -14.20
CA ALA A 183 -6.86 13.22 -12.89
C ALA A 183 -7.98 13.91 -12.10
N SER A 184 -8.09 13.62 -10.80
CA SER A 184 -9.19 14.11 -9.97
C SER A 184 -8.75 14.59 -8.59
N ILE A 185 -9.55 15.48 -8.00
CA ILE A 185 -9.42 15.87 -6.59
C ILE A 185 -10.63 15.33 -5.86
N ILE A 186 -10.36 14.62 -4.77
CA ILE A 186 -11.33 14.00 -3.88
C ILE A 186 -11.28 14.74 -2.55
N ASP A 187 -12.43 15.07 -1.97
CA ASP A 187 -12.49 15.71 -0.65
C ASP A 187 -12.25 14.70 0.50
N ARG A 188 -12.25 15.20 1.74
CA ARG A 188 -12.03 14.34 2.92
C ARG A 188 -13.15 13.31 3.17
N SER A 189 -14.35 13.53 2.61
CA SER A 189 -15.43 12.54 2.69
C SER A 189 -15.18 11.37 1.74
N GLY A 190 -14.44 11.59 0.65
CA GLY A 190 -14.24 10.64 -0.44
C GLY A 190 -15.05 10.99 -1.70
N THR A 191 -15.65 12.19 -1.75
CA THR A 191 -16.42 12.67 -2.90
C THR A 191 -15.49 13.34 -3.91
N ILE A 192 -15.62 13.02 -5.20
CA ILE A 192 -14.88 13.70 -6.28
C ILE A 192 -15.42 15.13 -6.42
N ILE A 193 -14.56 16.14 -6.30
CA ILE A 193 -14.92 17.57 -6.35
C ILE A 193 -14.37 18.33 -7.57
N ALA A 194 -13.36 17.78 -8.24
CA ALA A 194 -12.87 18.25 -9.53
C ALA A 194 -12.28 17.07 -10.31
N ILE A 195 -12.39 17.09 -11.63
CA ILE A 195 -11.81 16.09 -12.52
C ILE A 195 -11.47 16.72 -13.87
N TYR A 196 -10.39 16.26 -14.49
CA TYR A 196 -9.96 16.65 -15.83
C TYR A 196 -9.56 15.36 -16.59
N PRO A 197 -9.79 15.25 -17.91
CA PRO A 197 -10.39 16.26 -18.80
C PRO A 197 -11.91 16.40 -18.62
N ASP A 198 -12.47 17.48 -19.18
CA ASP A 198 -13.88 17.85 -19.02
C ASP A 198 -14.88 16.78 -19.53
N SER A 199 -14.43 15.81 -20.32
CA SER A 199 -15.24 14.66 -20.73
C SER A 199 -15.69 13.79 -19.55
N HIS A 200 -15.03 13.87 -18.38
CA HIS A 200 -15.36 13.09 -17.19
C HIS A 200 -16.10 13.89 -16.10
N GLN A 201 -16.57 15.12 -16.40
CA GLN A 201 -17.27 15.98 -15.43
C GLN A 201 -18.51 15.33 -14.81
N GLU A 202 -19.11 14.33 -15.46
CA GLU A 202 -20.19 13.52 -14.89
C GLU A 202 -19.80 12.76 -13.62
N SER A 203 -18.50 12.55 -13.35
CA SER A 203 -18.00 11.91 -12.14
C SER A 203 -17.78 12.86 -10.96
N VAL A 204 -17.93 14.17 -11.14
CA VAL A 204 -17.98 15.13 -10.03
C VAL A 204 -19.24 14.90 -9.19
N GLY A 205 -19.08 14.85 -7.86
CA GLY A 205 -20.14 14.56 -6.90
C GLY A 205 -20.39 13.06 -6.68
N LYS A 206 -19.72 12.15 -7.41
CA LYS A 206 -19.76 10.71 -7.14
C LYS A 206 -18.86 10.38 -5.93
N ASP A 207 -19.27 9.36 -5.15
CA ASP A 207 -18.49 8.85 -4.02
C ASP A 207 -17.46 7.81 -4.49
N ALA A 208 -16.19 8.02 -4.14
CA ALA A 208 -15.08 7.11 -4.37
C ALA A 208 -14.58 6.45 -3.06
N SER A 209 -15.23 6.72 -1.91
CA SER A 209 -14.78 6.31 -0.59
C SER A 209 -14.75 4.79 -0.33
N SER A 210 -15.47 4.02 -1.15
CA SER A 210 -15.50 2.56 -1.13
C SER A 210 -14.26 1.91 -1.73
N GLN A 211 -13.51 2.62 -2.60
CA GLN A 211 -12.31 2.11 -3.23
C GLN A 211 -11.21 1.87 -2.18
N LEU A 212 -10.56 0.70 -2.22
CA LEU A 212 -9.64 0.26 -1.15
C LEU A 212 -8.48 1.25 -0.90
N ALA A 213 -7.86 1.76 -1.97
CA ALA A 213 -6.80 2.76 -1.85
C ALA A 213 -7.29 4.10 -1.26
N ILE A 214 -8.52 4.53 -1.60
CA ILE A 214 -9.13 5.75 -1.02
C ILE A 214 -9.45 5.54 0.47
N LYS A 215 -9.99 4.37 0.84
CA LYS A 215 -10.22 3.98 2.23
C LYS A 215 -8.92 3.93 3.03
N SER A 216 -7.84 3.44 2.43
CA SER A 216 -6.49 3.38 3.03
C SER A 216 -5.96 4.79 3.30
N VAL A 217 -5.85 5.66 2.29
CA VAL A 217 -5.32 7.03 2.46
C VAL A 217 -6.18 7.92 3.38
N LYS A 218 -7.49 7.66 3.47
CA LYS A 218 -8.38 8.31 4.46
C LYS A 218 -8.08 7.89 5.89
N THR A 219 -7.57 6.67 6.11
CA THR A 219 -7.28 6.10 7.44
C THR A 219 -5.84 6.43 7.87
N ASN A 220 -4.90 6.30 6.95
CA ASN A 220 -3.49 6.61 7.11
C ASN A 220 -3.03 7.49 5.92
N PRO A 221 -2.86 8.82 6.08
CA PRO A 221 -2.57 9.75 4.99
C PRO A 221 -1.16 9.61 4.38
N VAL A 222 -0.89 8.50 3.70
CA VAL A 222 0.30 8.23 2.90
C VAL A 222 -0.12 7.94 1.45
N PRO A 223 0.78 8.13 0.47
CA PRO A 223 0.49 7.75 -0.91
C PRO A 223 0.05 6.29 -1.07
N GLY A 224 -0.77 6.02 -2.07
CA GLY A 224 -1.37 4.72 -2.34
C GLY A 224 -1.48 4.44 -3.84
N MET A 225 -1.56 3.16 -4.21
CA MET A 225 -1.97 2.72 -5.54
C MET A 225 -3.21 1.83 -5.40
N SER A 226 -4.09 1.83 -6.40
CA SER A 226 -5.22 0.90 -6.45
C SER A 226 -4.82 -0.47 -7.02
N ASP A 227 -5.70 -1.44 -6.83
CA ASP A 227 -5.76 -2.61 -7.70
C ASP A 227 -6.28 -2.21 -9.09
N TYR A 228 -6.30 -3.16 -10.01
CA TYR A 228 -6.98 -3.02 -11.30
C TYR A 228 -8.48 -2.86 -11.06
N ILE A 229 -9.06 -1.76 -11.56
CA ILE A 229 -10.47 -1.43 -11.39
C ILE A 229 -11.13 -1.18 -12.73
N GLU A 230 -12.43 -1.46 -12.80
CA GLU A 230 -13.34 -0.86 -13.78
C GLU A 230 -13.86 0.47 -13.20
N THR A 231 -13.78 1.55 -13.97
CA THR A 231 -14.31 2.86 -13.55
C THR A 231 -15.80 2.98 -13.86
N ILE A 232 -16.44 4.05 -13.38
CA ILE A 232 -17.89 4.26 -13.55
C ILE A 232 -18.25 4.49 -15.02
N GLU A 233 -17.27 4.92 -15.81
CA GLU A 233 -17.32 5.09 -17.27
C GLU A 233 -17.13 3.77 -18.04
N GLY A 234 -16.83 2.64 -17.37
CA GLY A 234 -16.56 1.33 -17.99
C GLY A 234 -15.14 1.17 -18.55
N GLU A 235 -14.23 2.09 -18.23
CA GLU A 235 -12.82 2.01 -18.60
C GLU A 235 -12.04 1.21 -17.55
N HIS A 236 -11.05 0.43 -17.96
CA HIS A 236 -10.17 -0.30 -17.05
C HIS A 236 -8.95 0.54 -16.68
N ALA A 237 -8.64 0.65 -15.39
CA ALA A 237 -7.63 1.55 -14.87
C ALA A 237 -6.90 0.99 -13.64
N ILE A 238 -5.73 1.57 -13.37
CA ILE A 238 -5.20 1.69 -12.00
C ILE A 238 -5.11 3.18 -11.65
N PHE A 239 -5.14 3.54 -10.38
CA PHE A 239 -4.88 4.92 -9.95
C PHE A 239 -3.84 5.00 -8.85
N ILE A 240 -3.03 6.06 -8.92
CA ILE A 240 -2.16 6.50 -7.82
C ILE A 240 -2.87 7.63 -7.09
N VAL A 241 -2.85 7.60 -5.76
CA VAL A 241 -3.47 8.61 -4.88
C VAL A 241 -2.43 9.22 -3.95
N HIS A 242 -2.41 10.57 -3.87
CA HIS A 242 -1.60 11.32 -2.91
C HIS A 242 -2.48 12.16 -1.98
N PRO A 243 -2.23 12.17 -0.66
CA PRO A 243 -2.90 13.08 0.25
C PRO A 243 -2.52 14.54 0.01
N LEU A 244 -3.53 15.41 -0.06
CA LEU A 244 -3.37 16.86 -0.16
C LEU A 244 -3.37 17.49 1.22
N TYR A 245 -2.48 18.46 1.43
CA TYR A 245 -2.25 19.09 2.73
C TYR A 245 -2.48 20.60 2.71
N SER A 246 -2.97 21.14 3.83
CA SER A 246 -2.91 22.56 4.12
C SER A 246 -1.46 23.02 4.41
N SER A 247 -1.26 24.34 4.51
CA SER A 247 -0.01 24.91 5.01
C SER A 247 0.29 24.49 6.47
N SER A 248 -0.73 24.07 7.24
CA SER A 248 -0.63 23.55 8.61
C SER A 248 -0.49 22.02 8.69
N LEU A 249 -0.14 21.35 7.57
CA LEU A 249 0.01 19.89 7.47
C LEU A 249 -1.26 19.09 7.82
N SER A 250 -2.43 19.71 7.76
CA SER A 250 -3.72 19.04 7.93
C SER A 250 -4.21 18.55 6.58
N VAL A 251 -4.66 17.29 6.49
CA VAL A 251 -5.22 16.76 5.24
C VAL A 251 -6.44 17.59 4.80
N THR A 252 -6.46 18.01 3.54
CA THR A 252 -7.55 18.79 2.91
C THR A 252 -8.35 17.99 1.90
N GLY A 253 -7.77 16.92 1.37
CA GLY A 253 -8.36 16.03 0.36
C GLY A 253 -7.31 15.08 -0.19
N TYR A 254 -7.53 14.55 -1.39
CA TYR A 254 -6.64 13.62 -2.08
C TYR A 254 -6.60 13.97 -3.57
N LEU A 255 -5.43 13.81 -4.19
CA LEU A 255 -5.23 13.91 -5.64
C LEU A 255 -5.11 12.50 -6.20
N THR A 256 -5.85 12.17 -7.26
CA THR A 256 -5.68 10.92 -8.00
C THR A 256 -5.25 11.16 -9.43
N ALA A 257 -4.45 10.25 -9.97
CA ALA A 257 -4.22 10.09 -11.41
C ALA A 257 -4.63 8.67 -11.81
N LEU A 258 -5.49 8.55 -12.82
CA LEU A 258 -5.98 7.29 -13.37
C LEU A 258 -5.18 6.98 -14.65
N TYR A 259 -4.56 5.81 -14.66
CA TYR A 259 -3.68 5.34 -15.73
C TYR A 259 -4.30 4.16 -16.45
N LYS A 260 -4.07 4.09 -17.77
CA LYS A 260 -4.32 2.90 -18.57
C LYS A 260 -3.16 1.89 -18.37
N PRO A 261 -3.40 0.75 -17.71
CA PRO A 261 -2.34 -0.16 -17.27
C PRO A 261 -1.61 -0.83 -18.45
N ASP A 262 -2.31 -1.08 -19.54
CA ASP A 262 -1.77 -1.67 -20.78
C ASP A 262 -0.78 -0.72 -21.46
N ILE A 263 -1.13 0.57 -21.61
CA ILE A 263 -0.26 1.62 -22.16
C ILE A 263 0.99 1.80 -21.29
N LEU A 264 0.84 1.81 -19.97
CA LEU A 264 1.95 1.90 -19.01
C LEU A 264 2.93 0.74 -19.19
N VAL A 265 2.42 -0.51 -19.23
CA VAL A 265 3.25 -1.70 -19.43
C VAL A 265 3.91 -1.70 -20.81
N GLU A 266 3.22 -1.30 -21.87
CA GLU A 266 3.80 -1.18 -23.21
C GLU A 266 4.94 -0.15 -23.23
N GLU A 267 4.74 1.05 -22.67
CA GLU A 267 5.77 2.10 -22.61
C GLU A 267 7.00 1.64 -21.83
N ALA A 268 6.80 1.03 -20.65
CA ALA A 268 7.87 0.54 -19.79
C ALA A 268 8.67 -0.61 -20.43
N LEU A 269 8.02 -1.49 -21.21
CA LEU A 269 8.67 -2.66 -21.83
C LEU A 269 9.13 -2.41 -23.27
N ARG A 270 8.82 -1.26 -23.88
CA ARG A 270 9.19 -0.93 -25.27
C ARG A 270 10.69 -1.08 -25.58
N SER A 271 11.57 -0.73 -24.63
CA SER A 271 13.03 -0.88 -24.74
C SER A 271 13.55 -2.21 -24.17
N VAL A 272 12.67 -3.03 -23.59
CA VAL A 272 12.99 -4.28 -22.88
C VAL A 272 12.15 -5.42 -23.46
N HIS A 273 12.54 -5.82 -24.66
CA HIS A 273 12.05 -7.03 -25.32
C HIS A 273 13.21 -7.76 -25.97
N ASP A 274 13.03 -9.05 -26.22
CA ASP A 274 13.78 -9.81 -27.22
C ASP A 274 12.79 -10.46 -28.20
N ASN A 275 13.29 -11.25 -29.15
CA ASN A 275 12.47 -11.90 -30.18
C ASN A 275 12.11 -13.36 -29.83
N GLU A 276 12.55 -13.88 -28.69
CA GLU A 276 12.46 -15.29 -28.33
C GLU A 276 11.55 -15.56 -27.14
N ASN A 277 11.44 -14.60 -26.21
CA ASN A 277 10.68 -14.69 -24.98
C ASN A 277 9.53 -13.68 -24.97
N SER A 278 8.52 -13.93 -24.14
CA SER A 278 7.40 -13.03 -23.87
C SER A 278 7.32 -12.67 -22.40
N ILE A 279 6.79 -11.48 -22.14
CA ILE A 279 6.61 -10.91 -20.80
C ILE A 279 5.11 -10.77 -20.55
N LEU A 280 4.63 -11.22 -19.39
CA LEU A 280 3.28 -10.98 -18.91
C LEU A 280 3.33 -10.28 -17.55
N VAL A 281 2.49 -9.27 -17.35
CA VAL A 281 2.37 -8.53 -16.09
C VAL A 281 0.96 -8.75 -15.54
N ILE A 282 0.86 -9.25 -14.31
CA ILE A 282 -0.42 -9.59 -13.66
C ILE A 282 -0.45 -9.09 -12.20
N GLN A 283 -1.65 -8.95 -11.64
CA GLN A 283 -1.85 -8.92 -10.18
C GLN A 283 -1.82 -10.35 -9.59
N PRO A 284 -1.63 -10.53 -8.27
CA PRO A 284 -1.57 -11.85 -7.65
C PRO A 284 -2.84 -12.70 -7.77
N ASP A 285 -3.99 -12.07 -8.02
CA ASP A 285 -5.27 -12.73 -8.28
C ASP A 285 -5.41 -13.26 -9.73
N GLY A 286 -4.42 -12.99 -10.58
CA GLY A 286 -4.40 -13.38 -11.99
C GLY A 286 -4.92 -12.34 -12.97
N THR A 287 -5.35 -11.16 -12.51
CA THR A 287 -5.78 -10.05 -13.37
C THR A 287 -4.61 -9.56 -14.22
N ILE A 288 -4.76 -9.59 -15.55
CA ILE A 288 -3.73 -9.18 -16.52
C ILE A 288 -3.71 -7.66 -16.64
N ILE A 289 -2.53 -7.10 -16.39
CA ILE A 289 -2.24 -5.67 -16.44
C ILE A 289 -1.73 -5.30 -17.84
N GLY A 290 -0.84 -6.10 -18.41
CA GLY A 290 -0.28 -5.89 -19.75
C GLY A 290 0.75 -6.96 -20.13
N TYR A 291 1.33 -6.85 -21.32
CA TYR A 291 2.32 -7.81 -21.83
C TYR A 291 3.27 -7.19 -22.86
N ALA A 292 4.33 -7.92 -23.19
CA ALA A 292 5.18 -7.67 -24.35
C ALA A 292 5.64 -8.99 -24.99
N GLY A 293 5.93 -8.98 -26.30
CA GLY A 293 6.34 -10.17 -27.06
C GLY A 293 5.20 -10.88 -27.80
N LEU A 294 5.56 -11.65 -28.82
CA LEU A 294 4.60 -12.23 -29.79
C LEU A 294 3.74 -13.35 -29.20
N ALA A 295 4.29 -14.19 -28.32
CA ALA A 295 3.52 -15.29 -27.74
C ALA A 295 2.45 -14.76 -26.77
N ALA A 296 2.80 -13.79 -25.91
CA ALA A 296 1.83 -13.14 -25.05
C ALA A 296 0.69 -12.45 -25.82
N GLY A 297 1.02 -11.71 -26.91
CA GLY A 297 -0.01 -11.10 -27.75
C GLY A 297 -0.91 -12.09 -28.52
N THR A 298 -0.47 -13.34 -28.65
CA THR A 298 -1.25 -14.44 -29.26
C THR A 298 -2.12 -15.15 -28.23
N LEU A 299 -1.60 -15.38 -27.01
CA LEU A 299 -2.32 -16.02 -25.90
C LEU A 299 -3.34 -15.09 -25.24
N PHE A 300 -3.06 -13.78 -25.20
CA PHE A 300 -3.86 -12.76 -24.54
C PHE A 300 -4.22 -11.63 -25.51
N PRO A 301 -4.98 -11.93 -26.59
CA PRO A 301 -5.36 -10.93 -27.58
C PRO A 301 -6.09 -9.74 -26.92
N ALA A 302 -5.98 -8.58 -27.55
CA ALA A 302 -6.64 -7.36 -27.11
C ALA A 302 -8.15 -7.40 -27.37
N ASP A 303 -8.91 -7.95 -26.42
CA ASP A 303 -10.31 -7.57 -26.23
C ASP A 303 -10.37 -6.44 -25.20
N THR A 304 -10.95 -5.31 -25.59
CA THR A 304 -10.97 -4.07 -24.81
C THR A 304 -12.12 -4.00 -23.80
N ASN A 305 -13.02 -4.98 -23.79
CA ASN A 305 -14.32 -4.87 -23.12
C ASN A 305 -14.50 -5.79 -21.91
N GLN A 306 -13.46 -6.54 -21.49
CA GLN A 306 -13.52 -7.45 -20.35
C GLN A 306 -12.22 -7.46 -19.57
N THR A 307 -12.31 -7.58 -18.25
CA THR A 307 -11.18 -7.88 -17.38
C THR A 307 -10.55 -9.21 -17.80
N ARG A 308 -9.30 -9.16 -18.26
CA ARG A 308 -8.59 -10.36 -18.72
C ARG A 308 -7.91 -11.00 -17.53
N ASN A 309 -8.39 -12.16 -17.09
CA ASN A 309 -7.68 -12.99 -16.12
C ASN A 309 -6.97 -14.12 -16.86
N ILE A 310 -5.77 -14.50 -16.43
CA ILE A 310 -5.25 -15.81 -16.84
C ILE A 310 -6.13 -16.88 -16.18
N SER A 311 -6.31 -18.03 -16.84
CA SER A 311 -7.01 -19.17 -16.27
C SER A 311 -6.16 -19.81 -15.16
N MET A 312 -6.17 -19.21 -13.97
CA MET A 312 -5.53 -19.76 -12.78
C MET A 312 -6.37 -20.90 -12.23
N ASN A 313 -5.77 -22.09 -12.06
CA ASN A 313 -6.22 -22.98 -11.00
C ASN A 313 -5.94 -22.27 -9.66
N ASP A 314 -6.86 -22.32 -8.70
CA ASP A 314 -6.85 -21.59 -7.41
C ASP A 314 -5.59 -21.79 -6.52
N ASN A 315 -4.66 -22.65 -6.93
CA ASN A 315 -3.43 -23.01 -6.22
C ASN A 315 -2.13 -22.67 -6.97
N LEU A 316 -2.15 -21.84 -8.03
CA LEU A 316 -0.91 -21.47 -8.72
C LEU A 316 0.06 -20.73 -7.78
N PRO A 317 1.33 -21.19 -7.64
CA PRO A 317 2.30 -20.60 -6.71
C PRO A 317 2.51 -19.09 -6.90
N ILE A 318 2.39 -18.59 -8.13
CA ILE A 318 2.60 -17.17 -8.44
C ILE A 318 1.65 -16.21 -7.69
N ALA A 319 0.47 -16.67 -7.27
CA ALA A 319 -0.40 -15.88 -6.41
C ALA A 319 0.23 -15.61 -5.04
N SER A 320 0.76 -16.66 -4.41
CA SER A 320 1.27 -16.63 -3.02
C SER A 320 2.75 -16.27 -2.88
N TYR A 321 3.58 -16.56 -3.88
CA TYR A 321 5.03 -16.43 -3.83
C TYR A 321 5.49 -15.27 -4.72
N PRO A 322 6.25 -14.28 -4.22
CA PRO A 322 6.57 -13.09 -4.99
C PRO A 322 7.61 -13.32 -6.10
N ALA A 323 8.45 -14.36 -5.99
CA ALA A 323 9.37 -14.77 -7.05
C ALA A 323 9.52 -16.31 -7.10
N GLY A 324 9.95 -16.84 -8.24
CA GLY A 324 10.19 -18.27 -8.41
C GLY A 324 10.27 -18.71 -9.88
N TYR A 325 10.20 -20.02 -10.07
CA TYR A 325 10.03 -20.64 -11.39
C TYR A 325 9.14 -21.88 -11.31
N ASP A 326 8.41 -22.19 -12.38
CA ASP A 326 7.66 -23.43 -12.56
C ASP A 326 7.37 -23.69 -14.04
N MET A 327 6.77 -24.84 -14.34
CA MET A 327 6.04 -25.08 -15.59
C MET A 327 4.57 -24.67 -15.37
N ILE A 328 4.07 -23.69 -16.12
CA ILE A 328 2.74 -23.10 -15.92
C ILE A 328 1.95 -23.14 -17.23
N THR A 329 0.71 -23.63 -17.18
CA THR A 329 -0.25 -23.45 -18.28
C THR A 329 -0.69 -21.98 -18.35
N LEU A 330 -0.37 -21.31 -19.47
CA LEU A 330 -0.72 -19.91 -19.69
C LEU A 330 -1.79 -19.81 -20.79
N GLY A 331 -2.89 -19.13 -20.49
CA GLY A 331 -4.00 -18.96 -21.43
C GLY A 331 -5.25 -18.38 -20.78
N THR A 332 -6.29 -18.18 -21.60
CA THR A 332 -7.65 -17.83 -21.19
C THR A 332 -8.54 -19.08 -21.20
N GLU A 333 -9.77 -19.01 -20.68
CA GLU A 333 -10.74 -20.13 -20.78
C GLU A 333 -11.01 -20.58 -22.23
N SER A 334 -10.72 -19.73 -23.21
CA SER A 334 -10.93 -19.96 -24.64
C SER A 334 -9.71 -20.53 -25.39
N SER A 335 -8.51 -20.57 -24.77
CA SER A 335 -7.33 -21.25 -25.32
C SER A 335 -7.27 -22.70 -24.84
N ILE A 336 -7.78 -23.62 -25.66
CA ILE A 336 -8.09 -25.02 -25.28
C ILE A 336 -6.87 -25.98 -25.27
N ASP A 337 -5.67 -25.49 -25.62
CA ASP A 337 -4.45 -26.30 -25.57
C ASP A 337 -3.75 -26.15 -24.21
N ASN A 338 -3.73 -27.24 -23.42
CA ASN A 338 -3.02 -27.34 -22.12
C ASN A 338 -1.49 -27.35 -22.31
N ILE A 339 -0.93 -26.28 -22.88
CA ILE A 339 0.51 -26.11 -23.09
C ILE A 339 1.11 -25.53 -21.80
N GLU A 340 2.02 -26.28 -21.18
CA GLU A 340 2.85 -25.77 -20.09
C GLU A 340 4.04 -25.01 -20.64
N TYR A 341 4.24 -23.80 -20.16
CA TYR A 341 5.37 -22.93 -20.48
C TYR A 341 6.37 -22.94 -19.32
N PRO A 342 7.69 -22.93 -19.57
CA PRO A 342 8.65 -22.62 -18.53
C PRO A 342 8.50 -21.14 -18.16
N VAL A 343 8.22 -20.86 -16.90
CA VAL A 343 8.01 -19.49 -16.40
C VAL A 343 9.01 -19.17 -15.30
N TYR A 344 9.67 -18.01 -15.40
CA TYR A 344 10.33 -17.35 -14.28
C TYR A 344 9.52 -16.11 -13.91
N TRP A 345 9.34 -15.84 -12.61
CA TRP A 345 8.68 -14.62 -12.16
C TRP A 345 9.37 -13.93 -10.99
N THR A 346 9.07 -12.65 -10.86
CA THR A 346 9.37 -11.82 -9.68
C THR A 346 8.25 -10.80 -9.46
N SER A 347 8.38 -9.99 -8.41
CA SER A 347 7.41 -8.94 -8.07
C SER A 347 8.05 -7.57 -7.98
N ILE A 348 7.29 -6.56 -8.40
CA ILE A 348 7.52 -5.15 -8.04
C ILE A 348 6.34 -4.66 -7.21
N PHE A 349 6.54 -3.60 -6.45
CA PHE A 349 5.54 -3.07 -5.51
C PHE A 349 5.54 -1.56 -5.57
N LEU A 350 4.37 -0.94 -5.76
CA LEU A 350 4.17 0.49 -5.51
C LEU A 350 3.13 0.65 -4.41
N HIS A 351 3.47 1.36 -3.34
CA HIS A 351 2.62 1.59 -2.16
C HIS A 351 1.96 0.31 -1.59
N HIS A 352 2.74 -0.76 -1.49
CA HIS A 352 2.34 -2.11 -1.06
C HIS A 352 1.47 -2.90 -2.04
N ASN A 353 1.08 -2.34 -3.19
CA ASN A 353 0.35 -3.07 -4.23
C ASN A 353 1.32 -3.84 -5.15
N PRO A 354 1.27 -5.19 -5.15
CA PRO A 354 2.19 -6.04 -5.92
C PRO A 354 1.76 -6.21 -7.38
N TRP A 355 2.71 -6.11 -8.31
CA TRP A 355 2.59 -6.63 -9.67
C TRP A 355 3.57 -7.79 -9.86
N ARG A 356 3.10 -8.92 -10.36
CA ARG A 356 3.92 -10.07 -10.78
C ARG A 356 4.36 -9.86 -12.22
N ILE A 357 5.63 -10.09 -12.50
CA ILE A 357 6.20 -10.06 -13.85
C ILE A 357 6.67 -11.46 -14.17
N LEU A 358 6.15 -12.02 -15.26
CA LEU A 358 6.47 -13.35 -15.77
C LEU A 358 7.31 -13.20 -17.03
N VAL A 359 8.33 -14.04 -17.19
CA VAL A 359 9.01 -14.29 -18.46
C VAL A 359 8.84 -15.76 -18.83
N PHE A 360 8.39 -16.00 -20.06
CA PHE A 360 8.12 -17.32 -20.64
C PHE A 360 8.51 -17.35 -22.13
N LYS A 361 8.54 -18.53 -22.75
CA LYS A 361 9.02 -18.76 -24.12
C LYS A 361 7.96 -19.45 -24.98
#